data_AF-A0A656K4Z3-F1
#
_entry.id   AF-A0A656K4Z3-F1
#
_cell.length_a   1.000
_cell.length_b   1.000
_cell.length_c   1.000
_cell.angle_alpha   90.00
_cell.angle_beta   90.00
_cell.angle_gamma   90.00
#
_symmetry.space_group_name_H-M   'P 1'
#
loop_
_entity.id
_entity.type
_entity.pdbx_description
1 polymer ?
#
loop_
_entity_poly.entity_id
_entity_poly.type
_entity_poly.pdbx_seq_one_letter_code
_entity_poly.pdbx_strand_id
1 'polypeptide(L)'
;QHRDDQAETLLFRLLRGAGVRGLAAMPEQRRLGRGHLARPLLGVSRVELESYARQQGLRWVEDPSNDDQQFSRNFLRSQVLPLLTSRWPQATASLARTAGHLAEAQQL
;
A
#
# COMPACT_ATOMS: atom_id res chain seq x y z
N GLN A 1 -7.60 0.50 0.67
CA GLN A 1 -6.39 1.15 0.16
C GLN A 1 -5.87 2.08 1.22
N HIS A 2 -4.80 1.65 1.87
CA HIS A 2 -4.14 2.29 3.00
C HIS A 2 -2.63 2.42 2.77
N ARG A 3 -1.91 3.02 3.71
CA ARG A 3 -0.47 3.32 3.60
C ARG A 3 0.36 2.07 3.33
N ASP A 4 0.05 0.95 3.98
CA ASP A 4 0.76 -0.31 3.77
C ASP A 4 0.59 -0.84 2.33
N ASP A 5 -0.56 -0.59 1.68
CA ASP A 5 -0.79 -0.99 0.28
C ASP A 5 0.09 -0.17 -0.69
N GLN A 6 0.48 1.05 -0.31
CA GLN A 6 1.44 1.86 -1.09
C GLN A 6 2.83 1.24 -1.06
N ALA A 7 3.28 0.82 0.13
CA ALA A 7 4.57 0.16 0.28
C ALA A 7 4.63 -1.14 -0.53
N GLU A 8 3.57 -1.95 -0.44
CA GLU A 8 3.43 -3.18 -1.24
C GLU A 8 3.44 -2.88 -2.74
N THR A 9 2.66 -1.89 -3.18
CA THR A 9 2.58 -1.52 -4.60
C THR A 9 3.91 -0.98 -5.13
N LEU A 10 4.61 -0.14 -4.37
CA LEU A 10 5.92 0.36 -4.74
C LEU A 10 6.92 -0.78 -4.87
N LEU A 11 7.00 -1.66 -3.87
CA LEU A 11 7.93 -2.78 -3.88
C LEU A 11 7.64 -3.74 -5.05
N PHE A 12 6.37 -4.07 -5.27
CA PHE A 12 5.95 -4.91 -6.38
C PHE A 12 6.33 -4.33 -7.74
N ARG A 13 6.13 -3.02 -7.94
CA ARG A 13 6.49 -2.35 -9.20
C ARG A 13 8.00 -2.17 -9.35
N LEU A 14 8.72 -1.96 -8.25
CA LEU A 14 10.18 -1.90 -8.23
C LEU A 14 10.78 -3.24 -8.70
N LEU A 15 10.29 -4.36 -8.16
CA LEU A 15 10.72 -5.70 -8.55
C LEU A 15 10.42 -6.04 -10.03
N ARG A 16 9.52 -5.29 -10.66
CA ARG A 16 9.20 -5.41 -12.10
C ARG A 16 9.92 -4.40 -12.98
N GLY A 17 10.88 -3.64 -12.43
CA GLY A 17 11.68 -2.67 -13.19
C GLY A 17 10.87 -1.43 -13.63
N ALA A 18 9.87 -1.02 -12.85
CA ALA A 18 9.09 0.18 -13.19
C ALA A 18 9.94 1.46 -13.09
N GLY A 19 9.74 2.38 -14.03
CA GLY A 19 10.29 3.74 -13.95
C GLY A 19 9.54 4.63 -12.95
N VAL A 20 9.99 5.89 -12.79
CA VAL A 20 9.49 6.88 -11.81
C VAL A 20 7.95 6.93 -11.75
N ARG A 21 7.29 7.08 -12.91
CA ARG A 21 5.82 7.10 -13.00
C ARG A 21 5.15 5.84 -12.45
N GLY A 22 5.77 4.68 -12.64
CA GLY A 22 5.28 3.43 -12.07
C GLY A 22 5.56 3.35 -10.57
N LEU A 23 6.72 3.81 -10.12
CA LEU A 23 7.12 3.78 -8.72
C LEU A 23 6.34 4.77 -7.84
N ALA A 24 5.69 5.78 -8.42
CA ALA A 24 4.70 6.66 -7.76
C ALA A 24 3.46 5.91 -7.19
N ALA A 25 3.43 4.58 -7.29
CA ALA A 25 2.44 3.68 -6.73
C ALA A 25 0.98 4.11 -7.05
N MET A 26 0.12 4.27 -6.06
CA MET A 26 -1.29 4.61 -6.27
C MET A 26 -1.53 6.11 -6.01
N PRO A 27 -2.12 6.87 -6.95
CA PRO A 27 -2.50 8.25 -6.66
C PRO A 27 -3.72 8.30 -5.73
N GLU A 28 -3.84 9.36 -4.93
CA GLU A 28 -5.00 9.59 -4.05
C GLU A 28 -6.31 9.63 -4.84
N GLN A 29 -6.30 10.33 -5.98
CA GLN A 29 -7.41 10.38 -6.91
C GLN A 29 -6.93 10.13 -8.34
N ARG A 30 -7.72 9.40 -9.11
CA ARG A 30 -7.52 9.28 -10.56
C ARG A 30 -8.85 9.26 -11.30
N ARG A 31 -8.84 9.65 -12.57
CA ARG A 31 -10.00 9.48 -13.44
C ARG A 31 -10.32 7.99 -13.63
N LEU A 32 -11.61 7.67 -13.60
CA LEU A 32 -12.17 6.35 -13.85
C LEU A 32 -13.44 6.52 -14.70
N GLY A 33 -13.31 6.33 -16.02
CA GLY A 33 -14.39 6.60 -16.97
C GLY A 33 -14.82 8.08 -16.94
N ARG A 34 -16.11 8.31 -16.65
CA ARG A 34 -16.69 9.66 -16.47
C ARG A 34 -16.52 10.22 -15.05
N GLY A 35 -16.05 9.41 -14.10
CA GLY A 35 -15.91 9.78 -12.69
C GLY A 35 -14.46 9.74 -12.19
N HIS A 36 -14.33 9.74 -10.86
CA HIS A 36 -13.05 9.66 -10.16
C HIS A 36 -13.04 8.50 -9.17
N LEU A 37 -11.90 7.82 -9.07
CA LEU A 37 -11.61 6.86 -8.01
C LEU A 37 -10.78 7.56 -6.94
N ALA A 38 -11.40 7.86 -5.80
CA ALA A 38 -10.75 8.43 -4.63
C ALA A 38 -10.28 7.34 -3.65
N ARG A 39 -9.18 7.61 -2.94
CA ARG A 39 -8.58 6.73 -1.93
C ARG A 39 -8.32 7.52 -0.65
N PRO A 40 -9.36 7.88 0.12
CA PRO A 40 -9.22 8.78 1.27
C PRO A 40 -8.36 8.21 2.40
N LEU A 41 -8.24 6.89 2.50
CA LEU A 41 -7.50 6.23 3.58
C LEU A 41 -6.03 5.95 3.24
N LEU A 42 -5.52 6.46 2.11
CA LEU A 42 -4.22 6.09 1.57
C LEU A 42 -3.03 6.52 2.45
N GLY A 43 -3.21 7.55 3.28
CA GLY A 43 -2.23 7.98 4.28
C GLY A 43 -2.32 7.27 5.64
N VAL A 44 -3.41 6.52 5.89
CA VAL A 44 -3.69 5.84 7.15
C VAL A 44 -3.05 4.45 7.12
N SER A 45 -2.45 3.98 8.22
CA SER A 45 -1.91 2.61 8.29
C SER A 45 -2.99 1.57 8.57
N ARG A 46 -2.65 0.32 8.28
CA ARG A 46 -3.47 -0.83 8.67
C ARG A 46 -3.74 -0.86 10.19
N VAL A 47 -2.73 -0.59 11.01
CA VAL A 47 -2.86 -0.59 12.47
C VAL A 47 -3.85 0.48 12.94
N GLU A 48 -3.81 1.68 12.35
CA GLU A 48 -4.77 2.75 12.64
C GLU A 48 -6.20 2.35 12.27
N LEU A 49 -6.38 1.70 11.10
CA LEU A 49 -7.69 1.20 10.66
C LEU A 49 -8.24 0.09 11.57
N GLU A 50 -7.40 -0.87 11.95
CA GLU A 50 -7.80 -1.96 12.86
C GLU A 50 -8.16 -1.42 14.24
N SER A 51 -7.38 -0.47 14.76
CA SER A 51 -7.64 0.18 16.04
C SER A 51 -8.98 0.92 16.01
N TYR A 52 -9.22 1.71 14.96
CA TYR A 52 -10.48 2.41 14.77
C TYR A 52 -11.66 1.44 14.67
N ALA A 53 -11.54 0.39 13.84
CA ALA A 53 -12.60 -0.59 13.67
C ALA A 53 -12.97 -1.29 14.99
N ARG A 54 -11.98 -1.67 15.80
CA ARG A 54 -12.20 -2.25 17.13
C ARG A 54 -12.87 -1.27 18.08
N GLN A 55 -12.41 -0.02 18.14
CA GLN A 55 -13.00 1.03 18.98
C GLN A 55 -14.47 1.31 18.64
N GLN A 56 -14.81 1.24 17.36
CA GLN A 56 -16.18 1.46 16.87
C GLN A 56 -17.03 0.17 16.87
N GLY A 57 -16.49 -0.96 17.34
CA GLY A 57 -17.21 -2.25 17.35
C GLY A 57 -17.58 -2.77 15.96
N LEU A 58 -16.85 -2.35 14.91
CA LEU A 58 -17.09 -2.80 13.54
C LEU A 58 -16.69 -4.27 13.39
N ARG A 59 -17.48 -5.00 12.60
CA ARG A 59 -17.18 -6.36 12.17
C ARG A 59 -16.85 -6.33 10.69
N TRP A 60 -15.82 -7.05 10.29
CA TRP A 60 -15.42 -7.20 8.90
C TRP A 60 -15.27 -8.68 8.55
N VAL A 61 -15.24 -8.96 7.25
CA VAL A 61 -15.07 -10.31 6.70
C VAL A 61 -13.60 -10.49 6.32
N GLU A 62 -13.03 -11.63 6.72
CA GLU A 62 -11.71 -12.06 6.26
C GLU A 62 -11.89 -12.85 4.96
N ASP A 63 -11.25 -12.38 3.88
CA ASP A 63 -11.23 -13.09 2.60
C ASP A 63 -10.11 -14.15 2.60
N PRO A 64 -10.42 -15.45 2.45
CA PRO A 64 -9.43 -16.52 2.47
C PRO A 64 -8.34 -16.40 1.40
N SER A 65 -8.62 -15.70 0.28
CA SER A 65 -7.63 -15.48 -0.78
C SER A 65 -6.47 -14.58 -0.35
N ASN A 66 -6.60 -13.86 0.78
CA ASN A 66 -5.54 -13.04 1.35
C ASN A 66 -4.31 -13.84 1.79
N ASP A 67 -4.50 -15.12 2.09
CA ASP A 67 -3.44 -16.02 2.58
C ASP A 67 -2.78 -16.82 1.45
N ASP A 68 -3.30 -16.73 0.22
CA ASP A 68 -2.73 -17.42 -0.93
C ASP A 68 -1.45 -16.74 -1.41
N GLN A 69 -0.30 -17.33 -1.07
CA GLN A 69 1.02 -16.82 -1.41
C GLN A 69 1.41 -17.02 -2.89
N GLN A 70 0.60 -17.71 -3.71
CA GLN A 70 0.83 -17.77 -5.15
C GLN A 70 0.72 -16.38 -5.80
N PHE A 71 -0.09 -15.49 -5.21
CA PHE A 71 -0.15 -14.11 -5.62
C PHE A 71 1.05 -13.34 -5.07
N SER A 72 1.86 -12.77 -5.96
CA SER A 72 3.09 -12.05 -5.58
C SER A 72 2.84 -10.95 -4.54
N ARG A 73 1.67 -10.30 -4.58
CA ARG A 73 1.25 -9.29 -3.61
C ARG A 73 1.09 -9.84 -2.20
N ASN A 74 0.36 -10.95 -2.08
CA ASN A 74 0.18 -11.63 -0.80
C ASN A 74 1.52 -12.11 -0.25
N PHE A 75 2.39 -12.68 -1.09
CA PHE A 75 3.76 -13.05 -0.70
C PHE A 75 4.58 -11.86 -0.19
N LEU A 76 4.55 -10.72 -0.88
CA LEU A 76 5.23 -9.51 -0.42
C LEU A 76 4.70 -9.06 0.95
N ARG A 77 3.37 -9.10 1.14
CA ARG A 77 2.71 -8.71 2.39
C ARG A 77 2.98 -9.68 3.55
N SER A 78 2.98 -10.99 3.32
CA SER A 78 3.09 -11.99 4.38
C SER A 78 4.53 -12.40 4.69
N GLN A 79 5.44 -12.37 3.71
CA GLN A 79 6.82 -12.83 3.89
C GLN A 79 7.83 -11.69 3.86
N VAL A 80 7.76 -10.82 2.85
CA VAL A 80 8.85 -9.85 2.59
C VAL A 80 8.75 -8.61 3.49
N LEU A 81 7.59 -7.98 3.57
CA LEU A 81 7.39 -6.79 4.41
C LEU A 81 7.65 -7.10 5.89
N PRO A 82 7.16 -8.21 6.48
CA PRO A 82 7.48 -8.56 7.86
C PRO A 82 8.98 -8.71 8.09
N LEU A 83 9.70 -9.39 7.18
CA LEU A 83 11.15 -9.52 7.26
C LEU A 83 11.85 -8.16 7.23
N LEU A 84 11.47 -7.26 6.30
CA LEU A 84 12.03 -5.91 6.25
C LEU A 84 11.75 -5.13 7.52
N THR A 85 10.51 -5.17 8.02
CA THR A 85 10.12 -4.43 9.23
C THR A 85 10.79 -4.97 10.51
N SER A 86 11.13 -6.26 10.55
CA SER A 86 11.88 -6.84 11.68
C SER A 86 13.26 -6.21 11.87
N ARG A 87 13.91 -5.80 10.77
CA ARG A 87 15.23 -5.16 10.78
C ARG A 87 15.14 -3.64 10.76
N TRP A 88 14.19 -3.10 10.00
CA TRP A 88 13.94 -1.67 9.84
C TRP A 88 12.48 -1.39 10.16
N PRO A 89 12.12 -1.05 11.41
CA PRO A 89 10.73 -0.87 11.84
C PRO A 89 9.94 0.12 10.98
N GLN A 90 10.61 1.10 10.40
CA GLN A 90 10.02 2.15 9.56
C GLN A 90 9.98 1.82 8.06
N ALA A 91 10.27 0.57 7.65
CA ALA A 91 10.36 0.18 6.24
C ALA A 91 9.07 0.49 5.48
N THR A 92 7.92 0.01 5.96
CA THR A 92 6.62 0.23 5.29
C THR A 92 6.30 1.72 5.14
N ALA A 93 6.45 2.50 6.22
CA ALA A 93 6.21 3.94 6.18
C ALA A 93 7.18 4.67 5.23
N SER A 94 8.45 4.26 5.21
CA SER A 94 9.48 4.86 4.35
C SER A 94 9.25 4.52 2.87
N LEU A 95 8.88 3.28 2.55
CA LEU A 95 8.52 2.87 1.19
C LEU A 95 7.30 3.67 0.69
N ALA A 96 6.25 3.81 1.51
CA ALA A 96 5.08 4.60 1.15
C ALA A 96 5.43 6.08 0.93
N ARG A 97 6.29 6.67 1.77
CA ARG A 97 6.76 8.05 1.61
C ARG A 97 7.59 8.24 0.33
N THR A 98 8.47 7.29 0.02
CA THR A 98 9.22 7.28 -1.25
C THR A 98 8.29 7.27 -2.46
N ALA A 99 7.18 6.52 -2.42
CA ALA A 99 6.18 6.57 -3.48
C ALA A 99 5.59 7.98 -3.65
N GLY A 100 5.32 8.69 -2.55
CA GLY A 100 4.89 10.08 -2.54
C GLY A 100 5.90 11.02 -3.20
N HIS A 101 7.18 10.94 -2.80
CA HIS A 101 8.24 11.76 -3.41
C HIS A 101 8.37 11.50 -4.92
N LEU A 102 8.22 10.24 -5.35
CA LEU A 102 8.27 9.89 -6.78
C LEU A 102 7.05 10.39 -7.55
N ALA A 103 5.88 10.49 -6.90
CA ALA A 103 4.70 11.10 -7.48
C ALA A 103 4.88 12.61 -7.66
N GLU A 104 5.43 13.30 -6.66
CA GLU A 104 5.76 14.73 -6.72
C GLU A 104 6.79 15.02 -7.81
N ALA A 105 7.86 14.24 -7.88
CA ALA A 105 8.90 14.38 -8.90
C ALA A 105 8.38 14.16 -10.33
N GLN A 106 7.30 13.40 -10.51
CA GLN A 106 6.68 13.18 -11.82
C GLN A 106 5.78 14.36 -12.27
N GLN A 107 5.44 15.27 -11.36
CA GLN A 107 4.59 16.43 -11.62
C GLN A 107 5.38 17.72 -11.87
N LEU A 108 6.67 17.72 -11.52
CA LEU A 108 7.66 18.76 -11.86
C LEU A 108 8.15 18.57 -13.30
#